data_AF-A0A8J8XBI9-F1
#
_entry.id   AF-A0A8J8XBI9-F1
#
_cell.length_a   1.000
_cell.length_b   1.000
_cell.length_c   1.000
_cell.angle_alpha   90.00
_cell.angle_beta   90.00
_cell.angle_gamma   90.00
#
_symmetry.space_group_name_H-M   'P 1'
#
loop_
_entity.id
_entity.type
_entity.pdbx_description
1 polymer ?
#
loop_
_entity_poly.entity_id
_entity_poly.type
_entity_poly.pdbx_seq_one_letter_code
_entity_poly.pdbx_strand_id
1 'polypeptide(L)'
;MDLLDARHRHTPDLSSSQDAASNMGLPLAGAAYQPYVSELLSFSIERLHKEPELLRVDAERVRRQMQEVAVENYAAFIAASEALSFVRAQLESFDGHLEAMIEEIPNLTSGCTEFVESAQQILEERKLNQTLLANHTTLLDLLEIPQLMDTCIRNGNYDEALDLEAFVSKIWKLHPDLPVVQGLATEVKKTVQSLVSQLLQKLRSNIQLPECLRIVAHLRRIGVFSESELRLQFLRCREAWLSGILEDLDQRNVYDYLKGMVTCHRVHLFDVVNQYRAIFNNDKSGNDENYDGGLLFSWAMQQVSNHLTTLQVMLPNITEGGSLSNILEQCMYCAMGLGLVGLDFRGLLPPIFENAVLNLFSKNMSTAVENFQVILDSHCWVPMPSVGFVANGVVDETSDDVTPPSVLMEHPPLAVFVNGVSAAMNELRPCAPLSLKVVLAQEVVKGLHAVSDSLVRYKAMRMLRGNESALFLSLCQAFIEVAYPYCAACFGRCYPNGATLISERQGTFDAVRQLLTVPARSNSSSIERRQSGGIERRQSGAIERKQSVESTGIAVTDNGLSADGPGLETNSSAATTTSPVDDGPPASK
;
A
#
# COMPACT_ATOMS: atom_id res chain seq x y z
N MET A 1 39.57 71.29 -22.38
CA MET A 1 40.96 71.10 -22.86
C MET A 1 40.88 70.12 -24.02
N ASP A 2 40.45 70.55 -25.20
CA ASP A 2 40.80 71.77 -25.93
C ASP A 2 42.30 71.92 -26.16
N LEU A 3 42.64 72.24 -27.42
CA LEU A 3 43.94 72.68 -27.93
C LEU A 3 45.04 71.61 -28.06
N LEU A 4 44.88 70.77 -29.09
CA LEU A 4 45.99 70.27 -29.89
C LEU A 4 45.97 70.97 -31.26
N ASP A 5 46.79 72.01 -31.45
CA ASP A 5 47.36 72.35 -32.77
C ASP A 5 48.55 73.32 -32.66
N ALA A 6 49.20 73.62 -33.79
CA ALA A 6 50.30 74.56 -34.01
C ALA A 6 51.73 74.07 -33.71
N ARG A 7 52.17 73.01 -34.41
CA ARG A 7 53.61 72.72 -34.62
C ARG A 7 54.13 73.52 -35.82
N HIS A 8 54.52 74.78 -35.63
CA HIS A 8 55.13 75.59 -36.70
C HIS A 8 56.61 75.26 -36.89
N ARG A 9 56.97 74.91 -38.13
CA ARG A 9 58.37 74.78 -38.58
C ARG A 9 58.94 76.17 -38.87
N HIS A 10 60.10 76.48 -38.30
CA HIS A 10 61.01 77.47 -38.88
C HIS A 10 62.46 77.03 -38.66
N THR A 11 63.08 76.52 -39.72
CA THR A 11 64.53 76.59 -39.89
C THR A 11 64.89 77.97 -40.44
N PRO A 12 66.09 78.46 -40.11
CA PRO A 12 66.89 79.13 -41.12
C PRO A 12 68.30 78.52 -41.20
N ASP A 13 68.79 78.37 -42.44
CA ASP A 13 70.09 77.77 -42.75
C ASP A 13 71.28 78.62 -42.26
N LEU A 14 72.35 77.94 -41.84
CA LEU A 14 73.69 78.52 -41.90
C LEU A 14 74.27 78.27 -43.30
N SER A 15 74.57 79.32 -44.07
CA SER A 15 75.70 79.28 -45.01
C SER A 15 76.19 80.66 -45.45
N SER A 16 77.50 80.72 -45.71
CA SER A 16 78.23 81.68 -46.56
C SER A 16 78.12 83.19 -46.26
N SER A 17 79.19 83.74 -45.66
CA SER A 17 79.87 84.94 -46.18
C SER A 17 81.29 85.09 -45.62
N GLN A 18 82.17 84.12 -45.89
CA GLN A 18 83.60 84.40 -45.98
C GLN A 18 83.86 84.98 -47.37
N ASP A 19 83.89 86.31 -47.52
CA ASP A 19 84.48 86.99 -48.68
C ASP A 19 84.57 88.51 -48.44
N ALA A 20 85.68 88.96 -47.85
CA ALA A 20 86.05 90.38 -47.76
C ALA A 20 87.56 90.59 -47.54
N ALA A 21 88.40 89.71 -48.10
CA ALA A 21 89.87 89.77 -47.97
C ALA A 21 90.56 90.09 -49.31
N SER A 22 90.02 91.07 -50.05
CA SER A 22 90.50 91.41 -51.41
C SER A 22 90.27 92.88 -51.78
N ASN A 23 90.62 93.81 -50.89
CA ASN A 23 90.77 95.21 -51.30
C ASN A 23 92.00 95.85 -50.63
N MET A 24 93.16 95.66 -51.25
CA MET A 24 94.45 96.31 -50.91
C MET A 24 94.47 97.78 -51.36
N GLY A 25 93.44 98.54 -50.96
CA GLY A 25 93.46 99.99 -50.93
C GLY A 25 93.93 100.45 -49.55
N LEU A 26 94.95 101.31 -49.51
CA LEU A 26 95.59 101.86 -48.29
C LEU A 26 94.58 102.15 -47.16
N PRO A 27 94.54 101.37 -46.06
CA PRO A 27 93.55 101.52 -45.00
C PRO A 27 93.91 102.62 -43.99
N LEU A 28 94.33 103.81 -44.46
CA LEU A 28 94.52 104.99 -43.61
C LEU A 28 93.20 105.70 -43.25
N ALA A 29 92.05 105.17 -43.67
CA ALA A 29 90.72 105.75 -43.48
C ALA A 29 89.82 105.02 -42.45
N GLY A 30 90.36 104.07 -41.67
CA GLY A 30 89.63 103.44 -40.56
C GLY A 30 89.66 104.30 -39.30
N ALA A 31 88.52 104.46 -38.60
CA ALA A 31 88.40 105.31 -37.41
C ALA A 31 89.39 104.96 -36.28
N ALA A 32 89.78 103.69 -36.16
CA ALA A 32 90.77 103.22 -35.18
C ALA A 32 92.21 103.73 -35.44
N TYR A 33 92.53 104.13 -36.68
CA TYR A 33 93.88 104.56 -37.09
C TYR A 33 94.04 106.08 -37.15
N GLN A 34 92.93 106.83 -37.11
CA GLN A 34 92.92 108.31 -37.11
C GLN A 34 93.77 108.96 -35.99
N PRO A 35 93.82 108.46 -34.74
CA PRO A 35 94.69 109.02 -33.71
C PRO A 35 96.18 108.95 -34.09
N TYR A 36 96.61 107.79 -34.59
CA TYR A 36 98.00 107.55 -34.97
C TYR A 36 98.42 108.35 -36.21
N VAL A 37 97.53 108.49 -37.19
CA VAL A 37 97.76 109.37 -38.37
C VAL A 37 97.86 110.85 -37.94
N SER A 38 97.06 111.27 -36.95
CA SER A 38 97.14 112.62 -36.39
C SER A 38 98.45 112.86 -35.64
N GLU A 39 98.97 111.84 -34.96
CA GLU A 39 100.26 111.87 -34.27
C GLU A 39 101.43 111.96 -35.26
N LEU A 40 101.41 111.18 -36.35
CA LEU A 40 102.39 111.26 -37.45
C LEU A 40 102.50 112.67 -38.04
N LEU A 41 101.37 113.36 -38.25
CA LEU A 41 101.33 114.72 -38.79
C LEU A 41 101.88 115.79 -37.82
N SER A 42 102.09 115.45 -36.55
CA SER A 42 102.67 116.33 -35.53
C SER A 42 104.20 116.21 -35.39
N PHE A 43 104.82 115.22 -36.03
CA PHE A 43 106.25 114.92 -35.88
C PHE A 43 107.15 115.68 -36.86
N SER A 44 108.35 116.04 -36.39
CA SER A 44 109.39 116.63 -37.24
C SER A 44 109.96 115.60 -38.22
N ILE A 45 110.48 116.08 -39.36
CA ILE A 45 110.89 115.22 -40.50
C ILE A 45 111.95 114.18 -40.12
N GLU A 46 112.82 114.48 -39.14
CA GLU A 46 113.86 113.57 -38.63
C GLU A 46 113.28 112.42 -37.77
N ARG A 47 112.16 112.65 -37.07
CA ARG A 47 111.47 111.63 -36.29
C ARG A 47 110.64 110.73 -37.21
N LEU A 48 109.95 111.32 -38.19
CA LEU A 48 109.17 110.57 -39.19
C LEU A 48 110.04 109.60 -40.00
N HIS A 49 111.31 109.93 -40.25
CA HIS A 49 112.27 109.04 -40.93
C HIS A 49 112.71 107.82 -40.09
N LYS A 50 112.52 107.83 -38.76
CA LYS A 50 112.86 106.72 -37.86
C LYS A 50 111.64 105.89 -37.42
N GLU A 51 110.44 106.44 -37.57
CA GLU A 51 109.17 105.77 -37.24
C GLU A 51 108.99 104.38 -37.88
N PRO A 52 109.38 104.11 -39.14
CA PRO A 52 109.18 102.78 -39.75
C PRO A 52 110.00 101.66 -39.08
N GLU A 53 111.22 101.97 -38.66
CA GLU A 53 112.05 101.01 -37.91
C GLU A 53 111.51 100.81 -36.49
N LEU A 54 110.97 101.85 -35.86
CA LEU A 54 110.34 101.77 -34.55
C LEU A 54 109.09 100.88 -34.58
N LEU A 55 108.22 101.07 -35.57
CA LEU A 55 107.08 100.20 -35.86
C LEU A 55 107.49 98.76 -36.19
N ARG A 56 108.57 98.56 -36.96
CA ARG A 56 109.08 97.21 -37.27
C ARG A 56 109.54 96.49 -36.00
N VAL A 57 110.26 97.19 -35.11
CA VAL A 57 110.71 96.65 -33.82
C VAL A 57 109.53 96.33 -32.91
N ASP A 58 108.52 97.20 -32.79
CA ASP A 58 107.34 96.92 -31.96
C ASP A 58 106.43 95.83 -32.58
N ALA A 59 106.31 95.73 -33.91
CA ALA A 59 105.59 94.64 -34.56
C ALA A 59 106.29 93.28 -34.37
N GLU A 60 107.63 93.24 -34.48
CA GLU A 60 108.42 92.05 -34.16
C GLU A 60 108.30 91.68 -32.68
N ARG A 61 108.27 92.67 -31.78
CA ARG A 61 108.04 92.47 -30.34
C ARG A 61 106.64 91.93 -30.04
N VAL A 62 105.56 92.50 -30.61
CA VAL A 62 104.19 92.01 -30.42
C VAL A 62 104.02 90.62 -31.01
N ARG A 63 104.59 90.33 -32.19
CA ARG A 63 104.59 88.99 -32.77
C ARG A 63 105.33 87.99 -31.87
N ARG A 64 106.45 88.40 -31.27
CA ARG A 64 107.22 87.58 -30.32
C ARG A 64 106.46 87.36 -29.01
N GLN A 65 105.79 88.38 -28.47
CA GLN A 65 104.90 88.25 -27.31
C GLN A 65 103.68 87.38 -27.59
N MET A 66 103.08 87.45 -28.78
CA MET A 66 101.97 86.58 -29.16
C MET A 66 102.43 85.12 -29.32
N GLN A 67 103.64 84.90 -29.85
CA GLN A 67 104.26 83.57 -29.90
C GLN A 67 104.65 83.07 -28.51
N GLU A 68 105.19 83.91 -27.63
CA GLU A 68 105.46 83.59 -26.22
C GLU A 68 104.15 83.24 -25.51
N VAL A 69 103.11 84.08 -25.54
CA VAL A 69 101.82 83.79 -24.92
C VAL A 69 101.17 82.52 -25.49
N ALA A 70 101.25 82.28 -26.80
CA ALA A 70 100.73 81.05 -27.42
C ALA A 70 101.55 79.80 -27.08
N VAL A 71 102.86 79.91 -26.82
CA VAL A 71 103.74 78.79 -26.42
C VAL A 71 103.75 78.58 -24.91
N GLU A 72 103.58 79.62 -24.10
CA GLU A 72 103.38 79.54 -22.65
C GLU A 72 102.01 78.92 -22.33
N ASN A 73 100.98 79.30 -23.08
CA ASN A 73 99.59 78.89 -22.84
C ASN A 73 99.05 77.87 -23.86
N TYR A 74 99.91 77.20 -24.63
CA TYR A 74 99.47 76.18 -25.60
C TYR A 74 98.64 75.07 -24.93
N ALA A 75 99.00 74.71 -23.69
CA ALA A 75 98.28 73.75 -22.87
C ALA A 75 96.83 74.19 -22.58
N ALA A 76 96.56 75.49 -22.45
CA ALA A 76 95.20 76.01 -22.25
C ALA A 76 94.36 75.90 -23.54
N PHE A 77 94.97 76.10 -24.72
CA PHE A 77 94.29 75.90 -26.00
C PHE A 77 94.01 74.41 -26.30
N ILE A 78 94.96 73.53 -25.99
CA ILE A 78 94.74 72.08 -26.09
C ILE A 78 93.65 71.64 -25.11
N ALA A 79 93.73 72.02 -23.84
CA ALA A 79 92.71 71.70 -22.84
C ALA A 79 91.31 72.25 -23.22
N ALA A 80 91.24 73.44 -23.82
CA ALA A 80 89.98 73.97 -24.34
C ALA A 80 89.43 73.14 -25.51
N SER A 81 90.28 72.72 -26.45
CA SER A 81 89.89 71.86 -27.58
C SER A 81 89.50 70.45 -27.13
N GLU A 82 90.21 69.87 -26.17
CA GLU A 82 89.90 68.58 -25.55
C GLU A 82 88.58 68.64 -24.80
N ALA A 83 88.34 69.69 -24.00
CA ALA A 83 87.06 69.93 -23.34
C ALA A 83 85.90 70.07 -24.35
N LEU A 84 86.11 70.76 -25.47
CA LEU A 84 85.09 70.93 -26.51
C LEU A 84 84.77 69.62 -27.24
N SER A 85 85.79 68.80 -27.53
CA SER A 85 85.61 67.46 -28.11
C SER A 85 84.93 66.50 -27.13
N PHE A 86 85.28 66.57 -25.84
CA PHE A 86 84.64 65.80 -24.78
C PHE A 86 83.16 66.17 -24.64
N VAL A 87 82.83 67.47 -24.55
CA VAL A 87 81.44 67.95 -24.47
C VAL A 87 80.64 67.51 -25.69
N ARG A 88 81.23 67.55 -26.91
CA ARG A 88 80.56 67.06 -28.11
C ARG A 88 80.28 65.56 -28.07
N ALA A 89 81.26 64.75 -27.68
CA ALA A 89 81.08 63.31 -27.53
C ALA A 89 80.05 62.95 -26.44
N GLN A 90 80.00 63.71 -25.34
CA GLN A 90 78.95 63.56 -24.32
C GLN A 90 77.56 63.98 -24.84
N LEU A 91 77.47 64.99 -25.72
CA LEU A 91 76.20 65.39 -26.32
C LEU A 91 75.69 64.36 -27.34
N GLU A 92 76.56 63.83 -28.20
CA GLU A 92 76.21 62.74 -29.13
C GLU A 92 75.82 61.45 -28.37
N SER A 93 76.49 61.17 -27.24
CA SER A 93 76.07 60.11 -26.31
C SER A 93 74.70 60.39 -25.69
N PHE A 94 74.44 61.62 -25.22
CA PHE A 94 73.16 61.98 -24.61
C PHE A 94 72.00 61.88 -25.60
N ASP A 95 72.20 62.27 -26.85
CA ASP A 95 71.22 62.16 -27.93
C ASP A 95 70.84 60.68 -28.18
N GLY A 96 71.83 59.78 -28.28
CA GLY A 96 71.58 58.34 -28.42
C GLY A 96 70.87 57.71 -27.20
N HIS A 97 71.16 58.17 -25.98
CA HIS A 97 70.41 57.74 -24.79
C HIS A 97 68.97 58.30 -24.78
N LEU A 98 68.75 59.48 -25.34
CA LEU A 98 67.43 60.10 -25.45
C LEU A 98 66.57 59.37 -26.49
N GLU A 99 67.13 59.03 -27.66
CA GLU A 99 66.45 58.22 -28.68
C GLU A 99 66.07 56.84 -28.13
N ALA A 100 67.00 56.13 -27.49
CA ALA A 100 66.70 54.84 -26.84
C ALA A 100 65.61 54.96 -25.76
N MET A 101 65.59 56.05 -24.99
CA MET A 101 64.51 56.31 -24.02
C MET A 101 63.16 56.57 -24.71
N ILE A 102 63.15 57.26 -25.84
CA ILE A 102 61.94 57.51 -26.64
C ILE A 102 61.40 56.22 -27.26
N GLU A 103 62.26 55.28 -27.67
CA GLU A 103 61.85 53.97 -28.20
C GLU A 103 61.33 53.01 -27.11
N GLU A 104 61.90 53.03 -25.90
CA GLU A 104 61.50 52.11 -24.83
C GLU A 104 60.32 52.58 -23.97
N ILE A 105 60.03 53.89 -23.89
CA ILE A 105 58.85 54.40 -23.16
C ILE A 105 57.52 53.79 -23.68
N PRO A 106 57.27 53.69 -25.00
CA PRO A 106 56.10 52.99 -25.54
C PRO A 106 56.02 51.52 -25.12
N ASN A 107 57.13 50.78 -25.16
CA ASN A 107 57.19 49.38 -24.75
C ASN A 107 56.84 49.22 -23.27
N LEU A 108 57.43 50.05 -22.40
CA LEU A 108 57.13 50.10 -20.98
C LEU A 108 55.66 50.49 -20.73
N THR A 109 55.14 51.45 -21.48
CA THR A 109 53.73 51.88 -21.36
C THR A 109 52.78 50.74 -21.73
N SER A 110 53.04 50.01 -22.83
CA SER A 110 52.25 48.85 -23.26
C SER A 110 52.28 47.73 -22.23
N GLY A 111 53.48 47.39 -21.72
CA GLY A 111 53.65 46.39 -20.67
C GLY A 111 52.97 46.79 -19.36
N CYS A 112 52.97 48.09 -19.00
CA CYS A 112 52.20 48.60 -17.88
C CYS A 112 50.68 48.49 -18.10
N THR A 113 50.16 48.75 -19.31
CA THR A 113 48.72 48.58 -19.59
C THR A 113 48.30 47.12 -19.55
N GLU A 114 49.06 46.20 -20.17
CA GLU A 114 48.80 44.75 -20.12
C GLU A 114 48.88 44.21 -18.70
N PHE A 115 49.84 44.68 -17.90
CA PHE A 115 49.95 44.34 -16.48
C PHE A 115 48.74 44.84 -15.69
N VAL A 116 48.25 46.07 -15.95
CA VAL A 116 47.08 46.61 -15.26
C VAL A 116 45.80 45.84 -15.63
N GLU A 117 45.58 45.50 -16.89
CA GLU A 117 44.45 44.67 -17.31
C GLU A 117 44.51 43.26 -16.69
N SER A 118 45.67 42.61 -16.75
CA SER A 118 45.88 41.29 -16.14
C SER A 118 45.70 41.32 -14.62
N ALA A 119 46.21 42.36 -13.95
CA ALA A 119 46.04 42.56 -12.52
C ALA A 119 44.58 42.83 -12.14
N GLN A 120 43.82 43.55 -12.96
CA GLN A 120 42.38 43.76 -12.76
C GLN A 120 41.61 42.42 -12.85
N GLN A 121 41.85 41.60 -13.87
CA GLN A 121 41.24 40.27 -13.98
C GLN A 121 41.55 39.39 -12.75
N ILE A 122 42.82 39.32 -12.34
CA ILE A 122 43.23 38.56 -11.15
C ILE A 122 42.59 39.13 -9.86
N LEU A 123 42.43 40.45 -9.76
CA LEU A 123 41.75 41.08 -8.62
C LEU A 123 40.24 40.80 -8.61
N GLU A 124 39.59 40.73 -9.78
CA GLU A 124 38.18 40.35 -9.90
C GLU A 124 37.96 38.88 -9.54
N GLU A 125 38.76 37.96 -10.08
CA GLU A 125 38.73 36.54 -9.70
C GLU A 125 39.02 36.34 -8.20
N ARG A 126 40.02 37.05 -7.66
CA ARG A 126 40.34 36.99 -6.22
C ARG A 126 39.20 37.55 -5.36
N LYS A 127 38.53 38.62 -5.79
CA LYS A 127 37.36 39.20 -5.11
C LYS A 127 36.17 38.25 -5.15
N LEU A 128 35.93 37.58 -6.29
CA LEU A 128 34.92 36.53 -6.42
C LEU A 128 35.23 35.37 -5.46
N ASN A 129 36.45 34.83 -5.49
CA ASN A 129 36.89 33.74 -4.64
C ASN A 129 36.85 34.09 -3.15
N GLN A 130 37.21 35.32 -2.76
CA GLN A 130 37.10 35.78 -1.38
C GLN A 130 35.64 35.93 -0.93
N THR A 131 34.74 36.32 -1.84
CA THR A 131 33.30 36.38 -1.57
C THR A 131 32.69 34.98 -1.46
N LEU A 132 33.14 34.03 -2.28
CA LEU A 132 32.75 32.62 -2.19
C LEU A 132 33.24 32.00 -0.88
N LEU A 133 34.49 32.25 -0.48
CA LEU A 133 35.06 31.75 0.77
C LEU A 133 34.35 32.34 2.01
N ALA A 134 33.97 33.61 1.97
CA ALA A 134 33.20 34.24 3.06
C ALA A 134 31.79 33.65 3.21
N ASN A 135 31.16 33.24 2.11
CA ASN A 135 29.81 32.65 2.08
C ASN A 135 29.81 31.11 1.94
N HIS A 136 30.98 30.46 2.06
CA HIS A 136 31.10 29.02 1.77
C HIS A 136 30.25 28.18 2.73
N THR A 137 30.16 28.59 4.00
CA THR A 137 29.46 27.83 5.03
C THR A 137 27.96 27.84 4.78
N THR A 138 27.37 29.00 4.46
CA THR A 138 25.93 29.10 4.17
C THR A 138 25.55 28.42 2.84
N LEU A 139 26.49 28.33 1.90
CA LEU A 139 26.32 27.57 0.66
C LEU A 139 26.42 26.05 0.91
N LEU A 140 27.27 25.61 1.84
CA LEU A 140 27.32 24.22 2.31
C LEU A 140 26.02 23.83 3.03
N ASP A 141 25.57 24.65 3.99
CA ASP A 141 24.30 24.44 4.72
C ASP A 141 23.11 24.26 3.74
N LEU A 142 23.07 25.06 2.67
CA LEU A 142 22.06 24.98 1.62
C LEU A 142 22.13 23.68 0.80
N LEU A 143 23.34 23.16 0.55
CA LEU A 143 23.58 21.91 -0.16
C LEU A 143 23.35 20.67 0.71
N GLU A 144 23.44 20.79 2.03
CA GLU A 144 23.18 19.71 2.98
C GLU A 144 21.68 19.46 3.26
N ILE A 145 20.79 20.40 2.88
CA ILE A 145 19.34 20.29 3.09
C ILE A 145 18.73 18.94 2.67
N PRO A 146 19.06 18.33 1.51
CA PRO A 146 18.49 17.03 1.13
C PRO A 146 18.92 15.89 2.07
N GLN A 147 20.15 15.94 2.61
CA GLN A 147 20.67 14.95 3.56
C GLN A 147 20.04 15.13 4.95
N LEU A 148 19.85 16.38 5.37
CA LEU A 148 19.12 16.72 6.59
C LEU A 148 17.67 16.25 6.48
N MET A 149 17.00 16.52 5.37
CA MET A 149 15.61 16.13 5.13
C MET A 149 15.43 14.60 5.08
N ASP A 150 16.32 13.85 4.44
CA ASP A 150 16.33 12.37 4.51
C ASP A 150 16.48 11.88 5.96
N THR A 151 17.34 12.53 6.74
CA THR A 151 17.52 12.21 8.17
C THR A 151 16.27 12.52 9.00
N CYS A 152 15.59 13.66 8.77
CA CYS A 152 14.30 13.97 9.38
C CYS A 152 13.22 12.92 9.05
N ILE A 153 13.12 12.52 7.77
CA ILE A 153 12.18 11.50 7.30
C ILE A 153 12.45 10.14 7.96
N ARG A 154 13.72 9.72 8.02
CA ARG A 154 14.14 8.47 8.68
C ARG A 154 13.84 8.47 10.18
N ASN A 155 13.95 9.63 10.84
CA ASN A 155 13.62 9.79 12.26
C ASN A 155 12.11 9.90 12.54
N GLY A 156 11.28 10.10 11.51
CA GLY A 156 9.81 10.30 11.65
C GLY A 156 9.38 11.74 11.96
N ASN A 157 10.33 12.69 11.91
CA ASN A 157 10.16 14.13 12.06
C ASN A 157 9.70 14.72 10.72
N TYR A 158 8.44 14.46 10.37
CA TYR A 158 7.88 14.84 9.07
C TYR A 158 7.60 16.33 8.95
N ASP A 159 7.25 17.03 10.04
CA ASP A 159 6.92 18.46 9.95
C ASP A 159 8.14 19.31 9.61
N GLU A 160 9.29 19.01 10.21
CA GLU A 160 10.57 19.68 9.93
C GLU A 160 11.05 19.38 8.50
N ALA A 161 10.84 18.16 8.00
CA ALA A 161 11.11 17.83 6.60
C ALA A 161 10.25 18.64 5.63
N LEU A 162 9.01 18.96 5.99
CA LEU A 162 8.10 19.80 5.19
C LEU A 162 8.43 21.30 5.31
N ASP A 163 8.98 21.75 6.44
CA ASP A 163 9.52 23.11 6.55
C ASP A 163 10.75 23.30 5.63
N LEU A 164 11.61 22.29 5.51
CA LEU A 164 12.75 22.30 4.59
C LEU A 164 12.30 22.30 3.11
N GLU A 165 11.27 21.53 2.75
CA GLU A 165 10.64 21.60 1.42
C GLU A 165 10.15 23.02 1.12
N ALA A 166 9.34 23.59 2.01
CA ALA A 166 8.75 24.91 1.83
C ALA A 166 9.82 26.01 1.71
N PHE A 167 10.94 25.88 2.43
CA PHE A 167 12.10 26.75 2.34
C PHE A 167 12.78 26.68 0.96
N VAL A 168 13.08 25.47 0.47
CA VAL A 168 13.70 25.28 -0.86
C VAL A 168 12.75 25.71 -1.99
N SER A 169 11.46 25.39 -1.88
CA SER A 169 10.42 25.87 -2.80
C SER A 169 10.28 27.40 -2.81
N LYS A 170 10.58 28.08 -1.70
CA LYS A 170 10.65 29.55 -1.63
C LYS A 170 11.91 30.10 -2.31
N ILE A 171 13.08 29.48 -2.12
CA ILE A 171 14.33 29.87 -2.79
C ILE A 171 14.22 29.68 -4.31
N TRP A 172 13.65 28.55 -4.76
CA TRP A 172 13.44 28.28 -6.18
C TRP A 172 12.53 29.32 -6.86
N LYS A 173 11.49 29.79 -6.17
CA LYS A 173 10.64 30.91 -6.65
C LYS A 173 11.37 32.26 -6.70
N LEU A 174 12.40 32.45 -5.87
CA LEU A 174 13.15 33.71 -5.80
C LEU A 174 14.31 33.77 -6.81
N HIS A 175 14.94 32.62 -7.08
CA HIS A 175 16.11 32.50 -7.96
C HIS A 175 16.00 31.29 -8.91
N PRO A 176 15.03 31.28 -9.85
CA PRO A 176 14.79 30.15 -10.74
C PRO A 176 15.93 29.91 -11.74
N ASP A 177 16.71 30.94 -12.08
CA ASP A 177 17.75 30.88 -13.12
C ASP A 177 19.04 30.17 -12.66
N LEU A 178 19.21 29.92 -11.35
CA LEU A 178 20.44 29.32 -10.81
C LEU A 178 20.40 27.78 -10.93
N PRO A 179 21.34 27.13 -11.66
CA PRO A 179 21.31 25.68 -11.87
C PRO A 179 21.47 24.87 -10.58
N VAL A 180 22.20 25.41 -9.59
CA VAL A 180 22.34 24.80 -8.26
C VAL A 180 21.00 24.73 -7.54
N VAL A 181 20.18 25.79 -7.63
CA VAL A 181 18.84 25.86 -7.02
C VAL A 181 17.87 24.92 -7.74
N GLN A 182 17.96 24.81 -9.07
CA GLN A 182 17.19 23.83 -9.85
C GLN A 182 17.53 22.38 -9.46
N GLY A 183 18.83 22.07 -9.29
CA GLY A 183 19.29 20.77 -8.81
C GLY A 183 18.78 20.45 -7.40
N LEU A 184 18.92 21.40 -6.48
CA LEU A 184 18.44 21.29 -5.10
C LEU A 184 16.93 21.03 -5.03
N ALA A 185 16.13 21.82 -5.75
CA ALA A 185 14.68 21.65 -5.82
C ALA A 185 14.27 20.30 -6.42
N THR A 186 15.04 19.78 -7.39
CA THR A 186 14.80 18.47 -8.00
C THR A 186 15.04 17.32 -7.01
N GLU A 187 16.15 17.35 -6.27
CA GLU A 187 16.45 16.31 -5.27
C GLU A 187 15.48 16.38 -4.08
N VAL A 188 15.13 17.58 -3.62
CA VAL A 188 14.10 17.77 -2.58
C VAL A 188 12.76 17.18 -3.01
N LYS A 189 12.30 17.47 -4.25
CA LYS A 189 11.06 16.92 -4.80
C LYS A 189 11.06 15.39 -4.86
N LYS A 190 12.19 14.78 -5.22
CA LYS A 190 12.38 13.31 -5.24
C LYS A 190 12.31 12.71 -3.83
N THR A 191 12.92 13.36 -2.84
CA THR A 191 12.83 12.91 -1.43
C THR A 191 11.41 13.08 -0.87
N VAL A 192 10.67 14.12 -1.26
CA VAL A 192 9.23 14.27 -0.94
C VAL A 192 8.39 13.17 -1.58
N GLN A 193 8.68 12.76 -2.82
CA GLN A 193 8.01 11.60 -3.44
C GLN A 193 8.30 10.28 -2.70
N SER A 194 9.53 10.10 -2.18
CA SER A 194 9.87 8.99 -1.29
C SER A 194 9.05 9.04 0.02
N LEU A 195 8.96 10.21 0.66
CA LEU A 195 8.13 10.41 1.86
C LEU A 195 6.66 10.08 1.60
N VAL A 196 6.04 10.58 0.52
CA VAL A 196 4.66 10.24 0.15
C VAL A 196 4.48 8.73 -0.01
N SER A 197 5.43 8.06 -0.66
CA SER A 197 5.40 6.60 -0.83
C SER A 197 5.47 5.85 0.51
N GLN A 198 6.32 6.30 1.44
CA GLN A 198 6.42 5.73 2.79
C GLN A 198 5.16 5.97 3.63
N LEU A 199 4.56 7.17 3.54
CA LEU A 199 3.31 7.50 4.23
C LEU A 199 2.13 6.68 3.70
N LEU A 200 2.02 6.50 2.39
CA LEU A 200 1.02 5.61 1.76
C LEU A 200 1.25 4.15 2.16
N GLN A 201 2.50 3.69 2.26
CA GLN A 201 2.80 2.35 2.75
C GLN A 201 2.44 2.15 4.23
N LYS A 202 2.60 3.18 5.09
CA LYS A 202 2.08 3.17 6.46
C LYS A 202 0.54 3.13 6.52
N LEU A 203 -0.17 3.78 5.59
CA LEU A 203 -1.63 3.67 5.47
C LEU A 203 -2.09 2.27 5.03
N ARG A 204 -1.22 1.47 4.41
CA ARG A 204 -1.45 0.06 4.05
C ARG A 204 -1.14 -0.92 5.19
N SER A 205 -0.95 -0.45 6.41
CA SER A 205 -0.75 -1.31 7.59
C SER A 205 -1.80 -1.05 8.67
N ASN A 206 -1.82 -1.94 9.67
CA ASN A 206 -2.70 -1.79 10.83
C ASN A 206 -2.26 -0.59 11.68
N ILE A 207 -2.95 0.54 11.50
CA ILE A 207 -2.68 1.78 12.25
C ILE A 207 -3.96 2.31 12.91
N GLN A 208 -3.77 2.90 14.08
CA GLN A 208 -4.83 3.52 14.88
C GLN A 208 -5.24 4.88 14.32
N LEU A 209 -6.46 5.33 14.67
CA LEU A 209 -7.02 6.61 14.21
C LEU A 209 -6.11 7.83 14.44
N PRO A 210 -5.42 8.02 15.59
CA PRO A 210 -4.58 9.21 15.80
C PRO A 210 -3.40 9.30 14.82
N GLU A 211 -2.72 8.18 14.55
CA GLU A 211 -1.61 8.14 13.58
C GLU A 211 -2.14 8.30 12.15
N CYS A 212 -3.33 7.76 11.88
CA CYS A 212 -4.00 7.94 10.59
C CYS A 212 -4.34 9.42 10.31
N LEU A 213 -4.86 10.14 11.30
CA LEU A 213 -5.08 11.60 11.23
C LEU A 213 -3.77 12.35 10.98
N ARG A 214 -2.69 11.97 11.69
CA ARG A 214 -1.36 12.58 11.53
C ARG A 214 -0.79 12.39 10.13
N ILE A 215 -0.83 11.16 9.60
CA ILE A 215 -0.38 10.86 8.23
C ILE A 215 -1.18 11.63 7.19
N VAL A 216 -2.52 11.65 7.30
CA VAL A 216 -3.36 12.39 6.34
C VAL A 216 -3.15 13.91 6.45
N ALA A 217 -2.89 14.44 7.65
CA ALA A 217 -2.51 15.85 7.82
C ALA A 217 -1.19 16.19 7.12
N HIS A 218 -0.15 15.34 7.22
CA HIS A 218 1.09 15.54 6.47
C HIS A 218 0.86 15.43 4.95
N LEU A 219 0.07 14.45 4.48
CA LEU A 219 -0.26 14.32 3.04
C LEU A 219 -1.02 15.55 2.51
N ARG A 220 -1.96 16.10 3.28
CA ARG A 220 -2.68 17.35 2.98
C ARG A 220 -1.71 18.55 2.96
N ARG A 221 -0.72 18.59 3.86
CA ARG A 221 0.32 19.64 3.93
C ARG A 221 1.29 19.62 2.74
N ILE A 222 1.64 18.45 2.20
CA ILE A 222 2.48 18.34 1.00
C ILE A 222 1.74 18.83 -0.25
N GLY A 223 0.40 18.68 -0.31
CA GLY A 223 -0.41 19.22 -1.40
C GLY A 223 -0.27 18.51 -2.75
N VAL A 224 0.24 17.27 -2.78
CA VAL A 224 0.33 16.46 -4.03
C VAL A 224 -1.05 16.03 -4.54
N PHE A 225 -1.98 15.80 -3.62
CA PHE A 225 -3.33 15.30 -3.90
C PHE A 225 -4.36 16.40 -3.66
N SER A 226 -5.32 16.55 -4.58
CA SER A 226 -6.57 17.22 -4.27
C SER A 226 -7.32 16.46 -3.16
N GLU A 227 -8.27 17.11 -2.49
CA GLU A 227 -8.98 16.45 -1.39
C GLU A 227 -9.80 15.23 -1.84
N SER A 228 -10.39 15.27 -3.04
CA SER A 228 -11.07 14.13 -3.67
C SER A 228 -10.11 12.96 -3.96
N GLU A 229 -8.88 13.25 -4.40
CA GLU A 229 -7.85 12.23 -4.61
C GLU A 229 -7.33 11.66 -3.27
N LEU A 230 -7.17 12.51 -2.25
CA LEU A 230 -6.71 12.08 -0.92
C LEU A 230 -7.72 11.12 -0.26
N ARG A 231 -9.03 11.41 -0.40
CA ARG A 231 -10.15 10.53 -0.02
C ARG A 231 -10.05 9.17 -0.72
N LEU A 232 -9.87 9.16 -2.04
CA LEU A 232 -9.73 7.93 -2.85
C LEU A 232 -8.46 7.14 -2.52
N GLN A 233 -7.31 7.80 -2.36
CA GLN A 233 -6.04 7.15 -2.03
C GLN A 233 -6.06 6.54 -0.63
N PHE A 234 -6.72 7.19 0.34
CA PHE A 234 -6.96 6.63 1.65
C PHE A 234 -7.75 5.32 1.55
N LEU A 235 -8.90 5.32 0.88
CA LEU A 235 -9.73 4.11 0.73
C LEU A 235 -8.97 3.00 0.00
N ARG A 236 -8.23 3.31 -1.07
CA ARG A 236 -7.38 2.34 -1.79
C ARG A 236 -6.28 1.74 -0.92
N CYS A 237 -5.64 2.53 -0.05
CA CYS A 237 -4.63 1.99 0.86
C CYS A 237 -5.24 1.10 1.95
N ARG A 238 -6.46 1.44 2.43
CA ARG A 238 -7.20 0.60 3.38
C ARG A 238 -7.75 -0.68 2.75
N GLU A 239 -8.19 -0.63 1.52
CA GLU A 239 -8.60 -1.79 0.74
C GLU A 239 -7.43 -2.72 0.47
N ALA A 240 -6.29 -2.21 0.00
CA ALA A 240 -5.09 -3.03 -0.20
C ALA A 240 -4.59 -3.71 1.08
N TRP A 241 -4.71 -3.03 2.23
CA TRP A 241 -4.44 -3.61 3.55
C TRP A 241 -5.43 -4.73 3.91
N LEU A 242 -6.73 -4.50 3.70
CA LEU A 242 -7.77 -5.49 3.96
C LEU A 242 -7.62 -6.73 3.06
N SER A 243 -7.33 -6.54 1.77
CA SER A 243 -7.02 -7.63 0.83
C SER A 243 -5.83 -8.46 1.29
N GLY A 244 -4.75 -7.82 1.75
CA GLY A 244 -3.59 -8.53 2.31
C GLY A 244 -3.96 -9.43 3.50
N ILE A 245 -4.79 -8.94 4.43
CA ILE A 245 -5.27 -9.76 5.56
C ILE A 245 -6.11 -10.95 5.08
N LEU A 246 -6.88 -10.81 4.01
CA LEU A 246 -7.70 -11.89 3.43
C LEU A 246 -6.86 -12.90 2.62
N GLU A 247 -5.74 -12.46 2.04
CA GLU A 247 -4.76 -13.32 1.35
C GLU A 247 -3.96 -14.18 2.35
N ASP A 248 -3.71 -13.67 3.56
CA ASP A 248 -3.03 -14.40 4.65
C ASP A 248 -3.90 -15.52 5.30
N LEU A 249 -5.20 -15.59 5.00
CA LEU A 249 -6.10 -16.62 5.54
C LEU A 249 -5.89 -17.98 4.85
N ASP A 250 -5.89 -19.07 5.64
CA ASP A 250 -5.76 -20.43 5.08
C ASP A 250 -7.00 -20.82 4.24
N GLN A 251 -6.80 -20.97 2.94
CA GLN A 251 -7.83 -21.34 1.97
C GLN A 251 -8.07 -22.86 1.88
N ARG A 252 -7.29 -23.69 2.60
CA ARG A 252 -7.45 -25.15 2.59
C ARG A 252 -8.79 -25.63 3.15
N ASN A 253 -9.29 -24.95 4.18
CA ASN A 253 -10.61 -25.20 4.74
C ASN A 253 -11.55 -24.03 4.43
N VAL A 254 -12.54 -24.29 3.56
CA VAL A 254 -13.54 -23.30 3.14
C VAL A 254 -14.30 -22.71 4.33
N TYR A 255 -14.59 -23.52 5.36
CA TYR A 255 -15.31 -23.05 6.55
C TYR A 255 -14.47 -22.07 7.38
N ASP A 256 -13.21 -22.40 7.66
CA ASP A 256 -12.31 -21.53 8.44
C ASP A 256 -11.97 -20.25 7.67
N TYR A 257 -11.78 -20.35 6.35
CA TYR A 257 -11.61 -19.18 5.47
C TYR A 257 -12.82 -18.24 5.53
N LEU A 258 -14.05 -18.76 5.35
CA LEU A 258 -15.26 -17.93 5.40
C LEU A 258 -15.48 -17.31 6.78
N LYS A 259 -15.24 -18.07 7.86
CA LYS A 259 -15.30 -17.56 9.25
C LYS A 259 -14.26 -16.47 9.51
N GLY A 260 -13.04 -16.64 8.99
CA GLY A 260 -11.98 -15.66 9.02
C GLY A 260 -12.35 -14.38 8.28
N MET A 261 -12.83 -14.50 7.03
CA MET A 261 -13.30 -13.38 6.21
C MET A 261 -14.43 -12.59 6.88
N VAL A 262 -15.45 -13.27 7.41
CA VAL A 262 -16.58 -12.61 8.11
C VAL A 262 -16.08 -11.83 9.33
N THR A 263 -15.15 -12.41 10.09
CA THR A 263 -14.54 -11.76 11.28
C THR A 263 -13.68 -10.56 10.88
N CYS A 264 -12.85 -10.72 9.85
CA CYS A 264 -11.99 -9.68 9.27
C CYS A 264 -12.82 -8.47 8.81
N HIS A 265 -13.85 -8.70 7.99
CA HIS A 265 -14.77 -7.64 7.54
C HIS A 265 -15.49 -6.97 8.70
N ARG A 266 -16.00 -7.74 9.68
CA ARG A 266 -16.72 -7.18 10.84
C ARG A 266 -15.89 -6.17 11.62
N VAL A 267 -14.61 -6.47 11.86
CA VAL A 267 -13.71 -5.60 12.62
C VAL A 267 -13.23 -4.45 11.74
N HIS A 268 -12.60 -4.76 10.60
CA HIS A 268 -11.82 -3.77 9.87
C HIS A 268 -12.67 -2.87 8.94
N LEU A 269 -13.80 -3.33 8.40
CA LEU A 269 -14.66 -2.48 7.57
C LEU A 269 -15.32 -1.38 8.43
N PHE A 270 -15.72 -1.71 9.66
CA PHE A 270 -16.22 -0.75 10.64
C PHE A 270 -15.17 0.31 10.98
N ASP A 271 -13.94 -0.12 11.29
CA ASP A 271 -12.82 0.77 11.61
C ASP A 271 -12.47 1.70 10.44
N VAL A 272 -12.37 1.18 9.21
CA VAL A 272 -12.03 1.99 8.02
C VAL A 272 -13.08 3.06 7.76
N VAL A 273 -14.37 2.73 7.88
CA VAL A 273 -15.43 3.73 7.69
C VAL A 273 -15.44 4.79 8.80
N ASN A 274 -15.21 4.40 10.06
CA ASN A 274 -15.10 5.37 11.16
C ASN A 274 -13.87 6.27 11.02
N GLN A 275 -12.74 5.72 10.58
CA GLN A 275 -11.55 6.51 10.26
C GLN A 275 -11.83 7.50 9.13
N TYR A 276 -12.48 7.07 8.04
CA TYR A 276 -12.88 7.96 6.96
C TYR A 276 -13.72 9.14 7.45
N ARG A 277 -14.78 8.84 8.22
CA ARG A 277 -15.68 9.85 8.80
C ARG A 277 -14.93 10.82 9.72
N ALA A 278 -14.03 10.32 10.57
CA ALA A 278 -13.24 11.16 11.47
C ALA A 278 -12.23 12.07 10.74
N ILE A 279 -11.69 11.62 9.59
CA ILE A 279 -10.67 12.34 8.82
C ILE A 279 -11.28 13.36 7.84
N PHE A 280 -12.41 13.02 7.20
CA PHE A 280 -12.98 13.81 6.09
C PHE A 280 -14.35 14.43 6.38
N ASN A 281 -15.17 13.92 7.32
CA ASN A 281 -16.49 14.50 7.62
C ASN A 281 -16.45 15.50 8.80
N ASN A 282 -15.27 15.83 9.33
CA ASN A 282 -15.16 16.69 10.51
C ASN A 282 -15.21 18.20 10.17
N ASP A 283 -14.94 18.57 8.92
CA ASP A 283 -15.07 19.93 8.41
C ASP A 283 -16.54 20.26 8.13
N LYS A 284 -17.23 20.75 9.17
CA LYS A 284 -18.61 21.27 9.12
C LYS A 284 -18.73 22.64 8.43
N SER A 285 -17.75 23.03 7.61
CA SER A 285 -17.91 24.10 6.64
C SER A 285 -18.86 23.61 5.54
N GLY A 286 -20.00 24.28 5.39
CA GLY A 286 -21.03 23.94 4.40
C GLY A 286 -20.66 24.30 2.96
N ASN A 287 -19.43 23.99 2.53
CA ASN A 287 -18.99 24.10 1.14
C ASN A 287 -19.34 22.81 0.39
N ASP A 288 -19.90 22.95 -0.82
CA ASP A 288 -20.26 21.81 -1.68
C ASP A 288 -19.04 20.94 -2.09
N GLU A 289 -17.81 21.46 -1.97
CA GLU A 289 -16.56 20.70 -2.18
C GLU A 289 -16.34 19.57 -1.13
N ASN A 290 -17.01 19.65 0.03
CA ASN A 290 -17.03 18.57 1.03
C ASN A 290 -18.05 17.47 0.73
N TYR A 291 -18.81 17.56 -0.37
CA TYR A 291 -19.68 16.48 -0.78
C TYR A 291 -18.86 15.29 -1.30
N ASP A 292 -18.87 14.20 -0.54
CA ASP A 292 -18.14 12.96 -0.84
C ASP A 292 -18.58 12.27 -2.15
N GLY A 293 -19.63 12.76 -2.84
CA GLY A 293 -20.20 12.11 -4.02
C GLY A 293 -20.83 10.74 -3.74
N GLY A 294 -20.91 10.33 -2.47
CA GLY A 294 -21.21 8.96 -2.07
C GLY A 294 -20.02 7.99 -2.22
N LEU A 295 -18.78 8.47 -2.38
CA LEU A 295 -17.58 7.64 -2.57
C LEU A 295 -17.44 6.58 -1.47
N LEU A 296 -17.48 6.98 -0.20
CA LEU A 296 -17.44 6.06 0.95
C LEU A 296 -18.53 4.98 0.88
N PHE A 297 -19.75 5.38 0.51
CA PHE A 297 -20.89 4.46 0.39
C PHE A 297 -20.71 3.50 -0.78
N SER A 298 -20.26 3.98 -1.94
CA SER A 298 -19.98 3.15 -3.12
C SER A 298 -18.86 2.14 -2.85
N TRP A 299 -17.78 2.56 -2.20
CA TRP A 299 -16.69 1.69 -1.77
C TRP A 299 -17.16 0.64 -0.77
N ALA A 300 -17.89 1.04 0.27
CA ALA A 300 -18.38 0.11 1.28
C ALA A 300 -19.41 -0.89 0.70
N MET A 301 -20.27 -0.43 -0.22
CA MET A 301 -21.20 -1.29 -0.97
C MET A 301 -20.44 -2.29 -1.85
N GLN A 302 -19.33 -1.89 -2.48
CA GLN A 302 -18.46 -2.81 -3.22
C GLN A 302 -17.85 -3.87 -2.29
N GLN A 303 -17.41 -3.52 -1.09
CA GLN A 303 -16.88 -4.52 -0.13
C GLN A 303 -17.98 -5.51 0.32
N VAL A 304 -19.22 -5.04 0.54
CA VAL A 304 -20.37 -5.91 0.82
C VAL A 304 -20.69 -6.80 -0.39
N SER A 305 -20.67 -6.27 -1.62
CA SER A 305 -20.89 -7.03 -2.85
C SER A 305 -19.82 -8.12 -3.04
N ASN A 306 -18.56 -7.81 -2.80
CA ASN A 306 -17.44 -8.77 -2.82
C ASN A 306 -17.67 -9.88 -1.79
N HIS A 307 -18.03 -9.52 -0.55
CA HIS A 307 -18.34 -10.46 0.53
C HIS A 307 -19.46 -11.44 0.17
N LEU A 308 -20.58 -10.93 -0.34
CA LEU A 308 -21.73 -11.75 -0.77
C LEU A 308 -21.37 -12.66 -1.96
N THR A 309 -20.56 -12.16 -2.90
CA THR A 309 -20.09 -12.95 -4.05
C THR A 309 -19.20 -14.10 -3.60
N THR A 310 -18.25 -13.86 -2.69
CA THR A 310 -17.39 -14.92 -2.13
C THR A 310 -18.22 -15.97 -1.38
N LEU A 311 -19.21 -15.55 -0.57
CA LEU A 311 -20.15 -16.48 0.07
C LEU A 311 -20.89 -17.34 -0.97
N GLN A 312 -21.44 -16.73 -2.03
CA GLN A 312 -22.18 -17.44 -3.07
C GLN A 312 -21.34 -18.50 -3.80
N VAL A 313 -20.05 -18.24 -4.03
CA VAL A 313 -19.14 -19.17 -4.71
C VAL A 313 -18.62 -20.27 -3.77
N MET A 314 -18.38 -19.96 -2.50
CA MET A 314 -17.73 -20.87 -1.54
C MET A 314 -18.70 -21.74 -0.73
N LEU A 315 -19.87 -21.23 -0.34
CA LEU A 315 -20.84 -21.98 0.49
C LEU A 315 -21.28 -23.35 -0.09
N PRO A 316 -21.44 -23.55 -1.42
CA PRO A 316 -21.79 -24.86 -1.98
C PRO A 316 -20.76 -25.98 -1.75
N ASN A 317 -19.54 -25.63 -1.34
CA ASN A 317 -18.48 -26.61 -1.03
C ASN A 317 -18.55 -27.15 0.40
N ILE A 318 -19.40 -26.57 1.27
CA ILE A 318 -19.56 -27.02 2.66
C ILE A 318 -20.55 -28.19 2.71
N THR A 319 -20.13 -29.29 3.36
CA THR A 319 -20.90 -30.54 3.48
C THR A 319 -21.66 -30.69 4.79
N GLU A 320 -21.54 -29.73 5.70
CA GLU A 320 -22.08 -29.79 7.07
C GLU A 320 -23.09 -28.65 7.29
N GLY A 321 -24.31 -28.99 7.69
CA GLY A 321 -25.35 -27.98 7.91
C GLY A 321 -25.16 -27.17 9.18
N GLY A 322 -24.54 -27.75 10.22
CA GLY A 322 -24.14 -27.01 11.42
C GLY A 322 -23.13 -25.90 11.11
N SER A 323 -22.17 -26.19 10.23
CA SER A 323 -21.18 -25.25 9.74
C SER A 323 -21.82 -24.13 8.88
N LEU A 324 -22.83 -24.45 8.05
CA LEU A 324 -23.65 -23.43 7.36
C LEU A 324 -24.41 -22.53 8.35
N SER A 325 -25.04 -23.09 9.39
CA SER A 325 -25.77 -22.30 10.40
C SER A 325 -24.85 -21.33 11.14
N ASN A 326 -23.68 -21.78 11.58
CA ASN A 326 -22.72 -20.92 12.27
C ASN A 326 -22.21 -19.79 11.37
N ILE A 327 -21.90 -20.06 10.09
CA ILE A 327 -21.51 -18.98 9.15
C ILE A 327 -22.67 -17.98 8.98
N LEU A 328 -23.92 -18.44 8.88
CA LEU A 328 -25.08 -17.54 8.81
C LEU A 328 -25.20 -16.65 10.06
N GLU A 329 -25.05 -17.21 11.26
CA GLU A 329 -25.03 -16.45 12.51
C GLU A 329 -23.91 -15.41 12.55
N GLN A 330 -22.69 -15.77 12.15
CA GLN A 330 -21.56 -14.83 12.08
C GLN A 330 -21.82 -13.73 11.03
N CYS A 331 -22.41 -14.07 9.87
CA CYS A 331 -22.78 -13.09 8.83
C CYS A 331 -23.87 -12.14 9.31
N MET A 332 -24.91 -12.65 9.99
CA MET A 332 -25.98 -11.86 10.58
C MET A 332 -25.45 -10.89 11.65
N TYR A 333 -24.54 -11.36 12.51
CA TYR A 333 -23.88 -10.52 13.52
C TYR A 333 -22.96 -9.47 12.90
N CYS A 334 -22.21 -9.84 11.85
CA CYS A 334 -21.36 -8.92 11.08
C CYS A 334 -22.19 -7.80 10.43
N ALA A 335 -23.24 -8.16 9.69
CA ALA A 335 -24.15 -7.22 9.05
C ALA A 335 -24.90 -6.33 10.05
N MET A 336 -25.26 -6.86 11.23
CA MET A 336 -25.84 -6.06 12.32
C MET A 336 -24.87 -5.00 12.86
N GLY A 337 -23.59 -5.37 13.07
CA GLY A 337 -22.55 -4.42 13.50
C GLY A 337 -22.29 -3.33 12.46
N LEU A 338 -22.23 -3.72 11.18
CA LEU A 338 -22.09 -2.80 10.05
C LEU A 338 -23.36 -1.97 9.78
N GLY A 339 -24.51 -2.40 10.29
CA GLY A 339 -25.76 -1.62 10.32
C GLY A 339 -25.64 -0.30 11.06
N LEU A 340 -24.79 -0.20 12.10
CA LEU A 340 -24.47 1.07 12.79
C LEU A 340 -23.83 2.11 11.87
N VAL A 341 -23.20 1.64 10.79
CA VAL A 341 -22.54 2.45 9.78
C VAL A 341 -23.47 2.74 8.59
N GLY A 342 -24.63 2.07 8.51
CA GLY A 342 -25.58 2.14 7.39
C GLY A 342 -25.38 1.04 6.34
N LEU A 343 -24.69 -0.05 6.70
CA LEU A 343 -24.30 -1.15 5.81
C LEU A 343 -24.94 -2.48 6.25
N ASP A 344 -26.24 -2.48 6.52
CA ASP A 344 -26.98 -3.69 6.88
C ASP A 344 -27.36 -4.50 5.63
N PHE A 345 -26.67 -5.62 5.43
CA PHE A 345 -26.93 -6.56 4.33
C PHE A 345 -27.67 -7.83 4.75
N ARG A 346 -28.28 -7.89 5.95
CA ARG A 346 -28.99 -9.09 6.42
C ARG A 346 -30.10 -9.55 5.48
N GLY A 347 -30.77 -8.62 4.80
CA GLY A 347 -31.80 -8.93 3.79
C GLY A 347 -31.28 -9.63 2.52
N LEU A 348 -29.96 -9.62 2.27
CA LEU A 348 -29.31 -10.23 1.10
C LEU A 348 -28.76 -11.63 1.38
N LEU A 349 -28.64 -12.03 2.66
CA LEU A 349 -28.12 -13.34 3.05
C LEU A 349 -29.08 -14.52 2.76
N PRO A 350 -30.40 -14.45 3.03
CA PRO A 350 -31.30 -15.60 2.87
C PRO A 350 -31.21 -16.33 1.53
N PRO A 351 -31.30 -15.68 0.34
CA PRO A 351 -31.28 -16.42 -0.93
C PRO A 351 -29.95 -17.15 -1.19
N ILE A 352 -28.84 -16.67 -0.63
CA ILE A 352 -27.52 -17.30 -0.79
C ILE A 352 -27.46 -18.58 0.06
N PHE A 353 -27.87 -18.50 1.33
CA PHE A 353 -27.88 -19.65 2.23
C PHE A 353 -28.97 -20.66 1.90
N GLU A 354 -30.15 -20.23 1.45
CA GLU A 354 -31.20 -21.11 0.95
C GLU A 354 -30.71 -21.97 -0.22
N ASN A 355 -30.01 -21.37 -1.19
CA ASN A 355 -29.42 -22.12 -2.29
C ASN A 355 -28.34 -23.12 -1.79
N ALA A 356 -27.49 -22.73 -0.84
CA ALA A 356 -26.50 -23.63 -0.26
C ALA A 356 -27.14 -24.83 0.47
N VAL A 357 -28.16 -24.60 1.29
CA VAL A 357 -28.90 -25.66 2.01
C VAL A 357 -29.66 -26.59 1.06
N LEU A 358 -30.27 -26.04 0.00
CA LEU A 358 -30.94 -26.86 -1.02
C LEU A 358 -29.95 -27.77 -1.75
N ASN A 359 -28.78 -27.25 -2.14
CA ASN A 359 -27.73 -28.04 -2.79
C ASN A 359 -27.17 -29.12 -1.87
N LEU A 360 -26.91 -28.80 -0.58
CA LEU A 360 -26.48 -29.76 0.43
C LEU A 360 -27.50 -30.91 0.57
N PHE A 361 -28.77 -30.58 0.75
CA PHE A 361 -29.82 -31.58 0.96
C PHE A 361 -30.04 -32.44 -0.30
N SER A 362 -30.12 -31.83 -1.49
CA SER A 362 -30.32 -32.57 -2.74
C SER A 362 -29.13 -33.48 -3.07
N LYS A 363 -27.88 -33.05 -2.78
CA LYS A 363 -26.67 -33.90 -2.88
C LYS A 363 -26.69 -35.08 -1.92
N ASN A 364 -27.07 -34.87 -0.66
CA ASN A 364 -27.15 -35.95 0.34
C ASN A 364 -28.28 -36.93 0.01
N MET A 365 -29.44 -36.43 -0.45
CA MET A 365 -30.57 -37.24 -0.93
C MET A 365 -30.19 -38.07 -2.16
N SER A 366 -29.48 -37.48 -3.13
CA SER A 366 -28.99 -38.19 -4.32
C SER A 366 -27.98 -39.28 -3.95
N THR A 367 -27.02 -38.98 -3.08
CA THR A 367 -26.05 -39.97 -2.54
C THR A 367 -26.77 -41.14 -1.86
N ALA A 368 -27.86 -40.90 -1.11
CA ALA A 368 -28.65 -41.96 -0.49
C ALA A 368 -29.37 -42.87 -1.52
N VAL A 369 -29.87 -42.30 -2.62
CA VAL A 369 -30.47 -43.05 -3.75
C VAL A 369 -29.42 -43.86 -4.52
N GLU A 370 -28.25 -43.28 -4.79
CA GLU A 370 -27.14 -43.97 -5.46
C GLU A 370 -26.64 -45.15 -4.63
N ASN A 371 -26.43 -44.95 -3.32
CA ASN A 371 -26.08 -46.02 -2.39
C ASN A 371 -27.15 -47.12 -2.35
N PHE A 372 -28.44 -46.76 -2.36
CA PHE A 372 -29.53 -47.74 -2.47
C PHE A 372 -29.42 -48.58 -3.75
N GLN A 373 -29.19 -47.95 -4.90
CA GLN A 373 -29.09 -48.63 -6.19
C GLN A 373 -27.90 -49.61 -6.24
N VAL A 374 -26.71 -49.17 -5.79
CA VAL A 374 -25.50 -50.00 -5.73
C VAL A 374 -25.70 -51.21 -4.82
N ILE A 375 -26.33 -51.02 -3.65
CA ILE A 375 -26.60 -52.12 -2.71
C ILE A 375 -27.70 -53.04 -3.24
N LEU A 376 -28.75 -52.53 -3.92
CA LEU A 376 -29.80 -53.35 -4.52
C LEU A 376 -29.26 -54.24 -5.67
N ASP A 377 -28.41 -53.70 -6.53
CA ASP A 377 -27.80 -54.44 -7.65
C ASP A 377 -26.82 -55.52 -7.17
N SER A 378 -26.12 -55.29 -6.06
CA SER A 378 -25.23 -56.27 -5.43
C SER A 378 -25.92 -57.19 -4.41
N HIS A 379 -27.22 -57.02 -4.14
CA HIS A 379 -27.92 -57.76 -3.09
C HIS A 379 -28.12 -59.25 -3.42
N CYS A 380 -27.76 -60.11 -2.45
CA CYS A 380 -28.02 -61.54 -2.49
C CYS A 380 -29.29 -61.89 -1.68
N TRP A 381 -30.31 -62.41 -2.36
CA TRP A 381 -31.63 -62.75 -1.79
C TRP A 381 -31.62 -64.03 -0.95
N VAL A 382 -30.89 -64.00 0.17
CA VAL A 382 -30.80 -65.08 1.15
C VAL A 382 -31.64 -64.72 2.37
N PRO A 383 -32.42 -65.65 2.96
CA PRO A 383 -33.11 -65.40 4.22
C PRO A 383 -32.11 -65.03 5.33
N MET A 384 -32.22 -63.80 5.84
CA MET A 384 -31.51 -63.37 7.04
C MET A 384 -32.10 -64.06 8.28
N PRO A 385 -31.30 -64.35 9.32
CA PRO A 385 -31.84 -64.81 10.59
C PRO A 385 -32.68 -63.69 11.23
N SER A 386 -33.93 -63.99 11.55
CA SER A 386 -34.85 -63.01 12.15
C SER A 386 -34.28 -62.43 13.44
N VAL A 387 -34.11 -61.11 13.48
CA VAL A 387 -33.54 -60.42 14.63
C VAL A 387 -34.64 -60.25 15.66
N GLY A 388 -34.60 -61.04 16.74
CA GLY A 388 -35.68 -61.20 17.72
C GLY A 388 -35.95 -59.99 18.63
N PHE A 389 -36.17 -58.80 18.09
CA PHE A 389 -36.64 -57.63 18.82
C PHE A 389 -38.16 -57.54 18.78
N VAL A 390 -38.80 -57.79 19.92
CA VAL A 390 -40.24 -57.63 20.10
C VAL A 390 -40.57 -56.14 20.15
N ALA A 391 -41.17 -55.60 19.09
CA ALA A 391 -41.63 -54.22 19.04
C ALA A 391 -42.93 -54.01 19.85
N ASN A 392 -42.86 -54.20 21.17
CA ASN A 392 -43.90 -53.85 22.14
C ASN A 392 -43.43 -52.66 22.99
N GLY A 393 -43.33 -51.50 22.36
CA GLY A 393 -43.20 -50.21 23.02
C GLY A 393 -44.22 -49.25 22.41
N VAL A 394 -45.03 -48.59 23.24
CA VAL A 394 -45.87 -47.49 22.78
C VAL A 394 -44.94 -46.41 22.22
N VAL A 395 -45.22 -45.93 21.01
CA VAL A 395 -44.49 -44.79 20.44
C VAL A 395 -44.87 -43.56 21.25
N ASP A 396 -44.02 -43.20 22.19
CA ASP A 396 -44.13 -41.96 22.94
C ASP A 396 -43.75 -40.79 22.01
N GLU A 397 -44.71 -39.95 21.62
CA GLU A 397 -44.45 -38.88 20.64
C GLU A 397 -43.41 -37.84 21.13
N THR A 398 -43.11 -37.87 22.44
CA THR A 398 -42.21 -37.00 23.19
C THR A 398 -40.74 -37.42 23.25
N SER A 399 -40.33 -38.58 22.72
CA SER A 399 -38.90 -38.92 22.60
C SER A 399 -38.28 -38.39 21.30
N ASP A 400 -37.20 -37.61 21.40
CA ASP A 400 -36.48 -37.06 20.23
C ASP A 400 -35.74 -38.13 19.40
N ASP A 401 -35.41 -39.28 19.99
CA ASP A 401 -34.69 -40.37 19.33
C ASP A 401 -35.59 -41.26 18.46
N VAL A 402 -35.82 -40.83 17.22
CA VAL A 402 -36.43 -41.65 16.17
C VAL A 402 -35.43 -42.72 15.70
N THR A 403 -35.36 -43.82 16.43
CA THR A 403 -34.54 -44.99 16.08
C THR A 403 -35.01 -45.59 14.75
N PRO A 404 -34.11 -45.96 13.82
CA PRO A 404 -34.51 -46.58 12.56
C PRO A 404 -35.24 -47.91 12.82
N PRO A 405 -36.39 -48.18 12.18
CA PRO A 405 -37.20 -49.37 12.47
C PRO A 405 -36.41 -50.67 12.31
N SER A 406 -36.40 -51.50 13.35
CA SER A 406 -35.67 -52.79 13.37
C SER A 406 -36.08 -53.73 12.22
N VAL A 407 -37.32 -53.63 11.75
CA VAL A 407 -37.85 -54.34 10.56
C VAL A 407 -37.02 -54.08 9.29
N LEU A 408 -36.38 -52.91 9.17
CA LEU A 408 -35.52 -52.61 8.02
C LEU A 408 -34.18 -53.38 8.05
N MET A 409 -33.77 -53.96 9.19
CA MET A 409 -32.54 -54.77 9.26
C MET A 409 -32.62 -56.04 8.41
N GLU A 410 -33.83 -56.59 8.22
CA GLU A 410 -34.09 -57.73 7.32
C GLU A 410 -34.03 -57.31 5.83
N HIS A 411 -33.84 -56.02 5.57
CA HIS A 411 -33.95 -55.36 4.27
C HIS A 411 -32.78 -54.39 4.01
N PRO A 412 -31.53 -54.89 3.86
CA PRO A 412 -30.31 -54.07 3.83
C PRO A 412 -30.32 -52.90 2.82
N PRO A 413 -30.84 -53.03 1.58
CA PRO A 413 -30.93 -51.89 0.67
C PRO A 413 -31.74 -50.73 1.27
N LEU A 414 -32.93 -51.01 1.81
CA LEU A 414 -33.78 -49.98 2.42
C LEU A 414 -33.20 -49.42 3.72
N ALA A 415 -32.51 -50.23 4.54
CA ALA A 415 -31.81 -49.72 5.71
C ALA A 415 -30.73 -48.70 5.33
N VAL A 416 -29.93 -48.97 4.29
CA VAL A 416 -28.91 -48.03 3.78
C VAL A 416 -29.57 -46.73 3.27
N PHE A 417 -30.66 -46.83 2.52
CA PHE A 417 -31.41 -45.66 2.06
C PHE A 417 -31.95 -44.81 3.21
N VAL A 418 -32.65 -45.44 4.17
CA VAL A 418 -33.28 -44.76 5.30
C VAL A 418 -32.22 -44.12 6.21
N ASN A 419 -31.09 -44.79 6.44
CA ASN A 419 -29.96 -44.19 7.17
C ASN A 419 -29.38 -42.96 6.44
N GLY A 420 -29.27 -43.02 5.10
CA GLY A 420 -28.86 -41.88 4.28
C GLY A 420 -29.83 -40.71 4.33
N VAL A 421 -31.14 -40.98 4.31
CA VAL A 421 -32.18 -39.94 4.53
C VAL A 421 -32.08 -39.36 5.94
N SER A 422 -31.92 -40.18 6.98
CA SER A 422 -31.77 -39.71 8.36
C SER A 422 -30.52 -38.82 8.52
N ALA A 423 -29.40 -39.18 7.88
CA ALA A 423 -28.21 -38.34 7.85
C ALA A 423 -28.47 -36.99 7.13
N ALA A 424 -29.13 -37.01 5.98
CA ALA A 424 -29.51 -35.79 5.26
C ALA A 424 -30.44 -34.87 6.09
N MET A 425 -31.35 -35.45 6.87
CA MET A 425 -32.24 -34.72 7.79
C MET A 425 -31.51 -34.17 9.01
N ASN A 426 -30.52 -34.90 9.54
CA ASN A 426 -29.66 -34.43 10.64
C ASN A 426 -28.83 -33.23 10.21
N GLU A 427 -28.25 -33.25 9.01
CA GLU A 427 -27.55 -32.09 8.43
C GLU A 427 -28.49 -30.92 8.13
N LEU A 428 -29.72 -31.18 7.67
CA LEU A 428 -30.70 -30.12 7.41
C LEU A 428 -31.20 -29.43 8.68
N ARG A 429 -31.37 -30.17 9.79
CA ARG A 429 -31.98 -29.68 11.04
C ARG A 429 -31.39 -28.35 11.57
N PRO A 430 -30.06 -28.16 11.70
CA PRO A 430 -29.49 -26.89 12.17
C PRO A 430 -29.71 -25.69 11.22
N CYS A 431 -29.93 -25.93 9.93
CA CYS A 431 -29.97 -24.87 8.91
C CYS A 431 -31.29 -24.78 8.11
N ALA A 432 -32.39 -25.38 8.63
CA ALA A 432 -33.66 -25.57 7.95
C ALA A 432 -34.46 -24.26 7.68
N PRO A 433 -34.52 -23.73 6.44
CA PRO A 433 -35.21 -22.46 6.14
C PRO A 433 -36.69 -22.69 5.88
N LEU A 434 -37.57 -21.95 6.58
CA LEU A 434 -39.02 -22.09 6.46
C LEU A 434 -39.54 -21.87 5.02
N SER A 435 -38.87 -21.00 4.25
CA SER A 435 -39.09 -20.73 2.83
C SER A 435 -38.93 -21.98 1.95
N LEU A 436 -37.96 -22.85 2.27
CA LEU A 436 -37.66 -24.05 1.50
C LEU A 436 -38.51 -25.26 1.85
N LYS A 437 -39.38 -25.19 2.88
CA LYS A 437 -40.19 -26.32 3.36
C LYS A 437 -40.87 -27.11 2.22
N VAL A 438 -41.50 -26.41 1.27
CA VAL A 438 -42.20 -27.07 0.15
C VAL A 438 -41.23 -27.65 -0.88
N VAL A 439 -40.09 -27.00 -1.13
CA VAL A 439 -39.08 -27.45 -2.10
C VAL A 439 -38.35 -28.68 -1.59
N LEU A 440 -37.92 -28.67 -0.31
CA LEU A 440 -37.24 -29.81 0.31
C LEU A 440 -38.16 -31.03 0.46
N ALA A 441 -39.46 -30.82 0.73
CA ALA A 441 -40.46 -31.89 0.68
C ALA A 441 -40.53 -32.54 -0.72
N GLN A 442 -40.39 -31.75 -1.79
CA GLN A 442 -40.34 -32.28 -3.15
C GLN A 442 -39.05 -33.07 -3.42
N GLU A 443 -37.90 -32.65 -2.89
CA GLU A 443 -36.65 -33.42 -2.98
C GLU A 443 -36.76 -34.79 -2.30
N VAL A 444 -37.36 -34.87 -1.10
CA VAL A 444 -37.63 -36.15 -0.42
C VAL A 444 -38.52 -37.05 -1.28
N VAL A 445 -39.60 -36.49 -1.85
CA VAL A 445 -40.52 -37.21 -2.72
C VAL A 445 -39.84 -37.68 -4.01
N LYS A 446 -38.97 -36.87 -4.62
CA LYS A 446 -38.14 -37.29 -5.78
C LYS A 446 -37.21 -38.44 -5.42
N GLY A 447 -36.56 -38.39 -4.25
CA GLY A 447 -35.69 -39.46 -3.76
C GLY A 447 -36.44 -40.79 -3.56
N LEU A 448 -37.61 -40.73 -2.91
CA LEU A 448 -38.50 -41.88 -2.76
C LEU A 448 -39.00 -42.42 -4.10
N HIS A 449 -39.29 -41.54 -5.07
CA HIS A 449 -39.63 -41.94 -6.44
C HIS A 449 -38.49 -42.68 -7.14
N ALA A 450 -37.25 -42.18 -7.04
CA ALA A 450 -36.10 -42.84 -7.65
C ALA A 450 -35.86 -44.24 -7.05
N VAL A 451 -36.10 -44.44 -5.75
CA VAL A 451 -36.09 -45.77 -5.10
C VAL A 451 -37.20 -46.68 -5.66
N SER A 452 -38.43 -46.18 -5.73
CA SER A 452 -39.59 -46.87 -6.31
C SER A 452 -39.32 -47.33 -7.75
N ASP A 453 -38.83 -46.43 -8.61
CA ASP A 453 -38.51 -46.72 -10.00
C ASP A 453 -37.36 -47.73 -10.12
N SER A 454 -36.39 -47.68 -9.20
CA SER A 454 -35.29 -48.65 -9.12
C SER A 454 -35.79 -50.06 -8.76
N LEU A 455 -36.73 -50.17 -7.81
CA LEU A 455 -37.38 -51.45 -7.47
C LEU A 455 -38.17 -52.03 -8.66
N VAL A 456 -38.98 -51.20 -9.34
CA VAL A 456 -39.74 -51.60 -10.54
C VAL A 456 -38.79 -52.07 -11.65
N ARG A 457 -37.72 -51.32 -11.91
CA ARG A 457 -36.70 -51.65 -12.91
C ARG A 457 -35.96 -52.94 -12.56
N TYR A 458 -35.63 -53.17 -11.29
CA TYR A 458 -34.97 -54.38 -10.82
C TYR A 458 -35.80 -55.64 -11.11
N LYS A 459 -37.10 -55.62 -10.78
CA LYS A 459 -38.03 -56.73 -11.07
C LYS A 459 -38.26 -56.93 -12.58
N ALA A 460 -38.14 -55.89 -13.40
CA ALA A 460 -38.21 -55.99 -14.85
C ALA A 460 -36.94 -56.60 -15.49
N MET A 461 -35.76 -56.35 -14.91
CA MET A 461 -34.47 -56.78 -15.46
C MET A 461 -33.96 -58.12 -14.94
N ARG A 462 -34.33 -58.55 -13.72
CA ARG A 462 -33.85 -59.82 -13.12
C ARG A 462 -34.95 -60.87 -12.96
N MET A 463 -34.67 -62.08 -13.43
CA MET A 463 -35.48 -63.27 -13.15
C MET A 463 -35.20 -63.81 -11.75
N LEU A 464 -36.03 -63.43 -10.78
CA LEU A 464 -35.97 -63.94 -9.41
C LEU A 464 -36.61 -65.33 -9.29
N ARG A 465 -35.98 -66.24 -8.56
CA ARG A 465 -36.56 -67.56 -8.20
C ARG A 465 -37.62 -67.40 -7.11
N GLY A 466 -38.48 -68.40 -6.91
CA GLY A 466 -39.66 -68.30 -6.03
C GLY A 466 -39.40 -67.70 -4.63
N ASN A 467 -38.36 -68.19 -3.93
CA ASN A 467 -38.01 -67.68 -2.59
C ASN A 467 -37.41 -66.26 -2.65
N GLU A 468 -36.60 -65.97 -3.67
CA GLU A 468 -35.99 -64.65 -3.89
C GLU A 468 -37.07 -63.61 -4.23
N SER A 469 -38.08 -64.01 -5.00
CA SER A 469 -39.25 -63.18 -5.31
C SER A 469 -40.10 -62.91 -4.08
N ALA A 470 -40.20 -63.83 -3.12
CA ALA A 470 -40.91 -63.58 -1.86
C ALA A 470 -40.16 -62.54 -1.00
N LEU A 471 -38.83 -62.65 -0.89
CA LEU A 471 -37.99 -61.67 -0.19
C LEU A 471 -38.02 -60.29 -0.87
N PHE A 472 -38.00 -60.24 -2.20
CA PHE A 472 -38.15 -58.99 -2.96
C PHE A 472 -39.53 -58.34 -2.77
N LEU A 473 -40.61 -59.13 -2.69
CA LEU A 473 -41.94 -58.61 -2.39
C LEU A 473 -42.03 -58.10 -0.94
N SER A 474 -41.39 -58.77 0.02
CA SER A 474 -41.25 -58.26 1.40
C SER A 474 -40.53 -56.91 1.42
N LEU A 475 -39.45 -56.75 0.64
CA LEU A 475 -38.76 -55.47 0.48
C LEU A 475 -39.70 -54.37 -0.06
N CYS A 476 -40.50 -54.68 -1.08
CA CYS A 476 -41.47 -53.74 -1.64
C CYS A 476 -42.57 -53.35 -0.64
N GLN A 477 -43.01 -54.30 0.19
CA GLN A 477 -43.97 -54.05 1.26
C GLN A 477 -43.38 -53.11 2.34
N ALA A 478 -42.17 -53.42 2.82
CA ALA A 478 -41.47 -52.60 3.80
C ALA A 478 -41.12 -51.19 3.30
N PHE A 479 -40.92 -51.01 1.99
CA PHE A 479 -40.78 -49.68 1.39
C PHE A 479 -42.04 -48.82 1.60
N ILE A 480 -43.22 -49.39 1.35
CA ILE A 480 -44.51 -48.68 1.44
C ILE A 480 -44.97 -48.48 2.89
N GLU A 481 -44.83 -49.50 3.73
CA GLU A 481 -45.38 -49.50 5.09
C GLU A 481 -44.42 -48.96 6.16
N VAL A 482 -43.11 -49.02 5.93
CA VAL A 482 -42.10 -48.67 6.95
C VAL A 482 -41.19 -47.54 6.48
N ALA A 483 -40.49 -47.70 5.35
CA ALA A 483 -39.51 -46.70 4.91
C ALA A 483 -40.18 -45.37 4.50
N TYR A 484 -41.27 -45.41 3.73
CA TYR A 484 -41.98 -44.22 3.29
C TYR A 484 -42.57 -43.38 4.45
N PRO A 485 -43.35 -43.96 5.39
CA PRO A 485 -43.90 -43.19 6.51
C PRO A 485 -42.80 -42.68 7.44
N TYR A 486 -41.71 -43.44 7.62
CA TYR A 486 -40.54 -43.01 8.39
C TYR A 486 -39.88 -41.77 7.78
N CYS A 487 -39.59 -41.76 6.47
CA CYS A 487 -39.02 -40.59 5.79
C CYS A 487 -39.93 -39.36 5.90
N ALA A 488 -41.26 -39.55 5.80
CA ALA A 488 -42.23 -38.47 6.01
C ALA A 488 -42.22 -37.95 7.46
N ALA A 489 -42.11 -38.84 8.46
CA ALA A 489 -42.04 -38.49 9.87
C ALA A 489 -40.74 -37.73 10.21
N CYS A 490 -39.58 -38.17 9.71
CA CYS A 490 -38.31 -37.48 9.87
C CYS A 490 -38.37 -36.04 9.31
N PHE A 491 -38.94 -35.85 8.12
CA PHE A 491 -39.16 -34.52 7.56
C PHE A 491 -40.15 -33.68 8.39
N GLY A 492 -41.17 -34.31 8.98
CA GLY A 492 -42.11 -33.68 9.91
C GLY A 492 -41.48 -33.21 11.22
N ARG A 493 -40.34 -33.79 11.64
CA ARG A 493 -39.54 -33.30 12.79
C ARG A 493 -38.66 -32.11 12.42
N CYS A 494 -38.18 -32.02 11.17
CA CYS A 494 -37.48 -30.83 10.67
C CYS A 494 -38.42 -29.65 10.39
N TYR A 495 -39.65 -29.91 9.95
CA TYR A 495 -40.67 -28.88 9.68
C TYR A 495 -42.03 -29.25 10.28
N PRO A 496 -42.60 -28.42 11.18
CA PRO A 496 -43.97 -28.62 11.67
C PRO A 496 -44.96 -28.72 10.52
N ASN A 497 -45.83 -29.74 10.54
CA ASN A 497 -46.72 -30.11 9.44
C ASN A 497 -45.98 -30.33 8.10
N GLY A 498 -44.75 -30.88 8.13
CA GLY A 498 -43.98 -31.29 6.96
C GLY A 498 -44.39 -32.67 6.46
N ALA A 499 -44.71 -33.59 7.37
CA ALA A 499 -45.09 -34.97 7.05
C ALA A 499 -46.33 -35.05 6.13
N THR A 500 -47.31 -34.15 6.28
CA THR A 500 -48.52 -34.12 5.44
C THR A 500 -48.20 -33.82 3.98
N LEU A 501 -47.29 -32.88 3.70
CA LEU A 501 -46.86 -32.52 2.33
C LEU A 501 -46.25 -33.70 1.55
N ILE A 502 -45.66 -34.65 2.28
CA ILE A 502 -45.14 -35.90 1.72
C ILE A 502 -46.30 -36.92 1.65
N SER A 503 -46.97 -37.21 2.76
CA SER A 503 -48.04 -38.22 2.86
C SER A 503 -49.22 -38.00 1.89
N GLU A 504 -49.58 -36.76 1.57
CA GLU A 504 -50.60 -36.44 0.55
C GLU A 504 -50.25 -36.97 -0.85
N ARG A 505 -48.96 -37.27 -1.11
CA ARG A 505 -48.47 -37.84 -2.37
C ARG A 505 -48.37 -39.37 -2.36
N GLN A 506 -48.88 -40.07 -1.34
CA GLN A 506 -48.83 -41.54 -1.26
C GLN A 506 -49.41 -42.29 -2.49
N GLY A 507 -50.32 -41.66 -3.26
CA GLY A 507 -50.89 -42.23 -4.49
C GLY A 507 -49.91 -42.34 -5.66
N THR A 508 -48.71 -41.73 -5.60
CA THR A 508 -47.76 -41.77 -6.71
C THR A 508 -46.90 -43.05 -6.75
N PHE A 509 -46.98 -43.91 -5.73
CA PHE A 509 -46.24 -45.18 -5.61
C PHE A 509 -47.04 -46.41 -6.05
N ASP A 510 -48.16 -46.19 -6.76
CA ASP A 510 -49.07 -47.27 -7.17
C ASP A 510 -48.41 -48.32 -8.08
N ALA A 511 -47.32 -47.99 -8.78
CA ALA A 511 -46.52 -48.97 -9.53
C ALA A 511 -45.93 -50.07 -8.62
N VAL A 512 -45.37 -49.71 -7.45
CA VAL A 512 -44.82 -50.70 -6.49
C VAL A 512 -45.95 -51.45 -5.78
N ARG A 513 -47.09 -50.79 -5.50
CA ARG A 513 -48.30 -51.46 -4.99
C ARG A 513 -48.83 -52.51 -5.99
N GLN A 514 -48.80 -52.22 -7.29
CA GLN A 514 -49.17 -53.18 -8.34
C GLN A 514 -48.21 -54.38 -8.41
N LEU A 515 -46.94 -54.23 -8.00
CA LEU A 515 -46.01 -55.37 -7.91
C LEU A 515 -46.38 -56.37 -6.81
N LEU A 516 -47.05 -55.90 -5.76
CA LEU A 516 -47.50 -56.68 -4.60
C LEU A 516 -48.83 -57.39 -4.89
N THR A 517 -49.70 -56.81 -5.73
CA THR A 517 -50.93 -57.45 -6.21
C THR A 517 -50.67 -58.46 -7.32
N VAL A 518 -50.14 -59.64 -6.97
CA VAL A 518 -50.08 -60.78 -7.90
C VAL A 518 -51.46 -61.44 -8.00
N PRO A 519 -52.07 -61.58 -9.20
CA PRO A 519 -53.36 -62.26 -9.35
C PRO A 519 -53.19 -63.76 -9.15
N ALA A 520 -54.00 -64.35 -8.26
CA ALA A 520 -54.08 -65.79 -8.10
C ALA A 520 -54.60 -66.43 -9.41
N ARG A 521 -53.83 -67.33 -10.01
CA ARG A 521 -54.27 -68.11 -11.17
C ARG A 521 -55.38 -69.08 -10.74
N SER A 522 -56.61 -68.78 -11.10
CA SER A 522 -57.79 -69.61 -10.87
C SER A 522 -57.80 -70.88 -11.73
N ASN A 523 -57.18 -71.94 -11.23
CA ASN A 523 -57.46 -73.30 -11.71
C ASN A 523 -58.84 -73.75 -11.19
N SER A 524 -59.91 -73.39 -11.90
CA SER A 524 -61.26 -73.92 -11.66
C SER A 524 -61.80 -74.62 -12.91
N SER A 525 -61.31 -75.84 -13.17
CA SER A 525 -61.98 -76.78 -14.06
C SER A 525 -63.23 -77.34 -13.37
N SER A 526 -64.38 -76.69 -13.59
CA SER A 526 -65.67 -77.11 -13.04
C SER A 526 -66.16 -78.41 -13.70
N ILE A 527 -65.91 -79.54 -13.03
CA ILE A 527 -66.60 -80.80 -13.32
C ILE A 527 -67.89 -80.83 -12.50
N GLU A 528 -69.01 -80.56 -13.15
CA GLU A 528 -70.34 -80.83 -12.57
C GLU A 528 -70.59 -82.34 -12.50
N ARG A 529 -70.95 -82.86 -11.31
CA ARG A 529 -71.93 -83.97 -11.23
C ARG A 529 -72.56 -84.19 -9.84
N ARG A 530 -73.85 -83.87 -9.80
CA ARG A 530 -74.96 -84.58 -9.12
C ARG A 530 -75.06 -84.59 -7.59
N GLN A 531 -76.23 -84.08 -7.17
CA GLN A 531 -76.91 -84.27 -5.90
C GLN A 531 -77.18 -85.75 -5.56
N SER A 532 -77.25 -86.09 -4.27
CA SER A 532 -78.36 -86.87 -3.68
C SER A 532 -78.22 -87.08 -2.16
N GLY A 533 -79.18 -86.59 -1.36
CA GLY A 533 -79.54 -87.03 0.02
C GLY A 533 -78.47 -87.00 1.15
N GLY A 534 -78.78 -86.80 2.43
CA GLY A 534 -80.07 -86.55 3.10
C GLY A 534 -80.02 -87.01 4.58
N ILE A 535 -81.02 -86.61 5.37
CA ILE A 535 -81.36 -87.05 6.75
C ILE A 535 -80.71 -86.26 7.93
N GLU A 536 -81.59 -85.91 8.87
CA GLU A 536 -81.41 -85.09 10.07
C GLU A 536 -80.96 -85.90 11.30
N ARG A 537 -80.44 -85.23 12.34
CA ARG A 537 -80.89 -85.49 13.73
C ARG A 537 -80.62 -84.32 14.71
N ARG A 538 -81.35 -84.34 15.84
CA ARG A 538 -81.65 -83.21 16.74
C ARG A 538 -80.80 -83.16 18.03
N GLN A 539 -80.80 -81.97 18.66
CA GLN A 539 -80.90 -81.66 20.12
C GLN A 539 -80.11 -82.53 21.12
N SER A 540 -79.33 -81.97 22.05
CA SER A 540 -79.73 -81.31 23.34
C SER A 540 -78.43 -80.83 24.04
N GLY A 541 -78.35 -80.01 25.10
CA GLY A 541 -79.31 -79.50 26.10
C GLY A 541 -78.81 -79.81 27.54
N ALA A 542 -78.96 -78.85 28.48
CA ALA A 542 -78.52 -78.82 29.90
C ALA A 542 -77.01 -78.53 30.18
N ILE A 543 -76.53 -77.68 31.11
CA ILE A 543 -77.01 -76.98 32.36
C ILE A 543 -76.43 -77.59 33.66
N GLU A 544 -75.65 -76.75 34.39
CA GLU A 544 -75.28 -76.76 35.83
C GLU A 544 -74.62 -78.03 36.46
N ARG A 545 -73.61 -77.93 37.36
CA ARG A 545 -73.70 -77.26 38.67
C ARG A 545 -72.35 -76.95 39.34
N LYS A 546 -72.35 -75.79 40.00
CA LYS A 546 -71.61 -75.38 41.22
C LYS A 546 -70.94 -76.48 42.05
N GLN A 547 -69.77 -76.13 42.60
CA GLN A 547 -69.55 -76.25 44.05
C GLN A 547 -68.74 -75.06 44.58
N SER A 548 -69.06 -74.64 45.80
CA SER A 548 -68.57 -73.42 46.46
C SER A 548 -68.51 -73.67 47.96
N VAL A 549 -67.41 -73.26 48.61
CA VAL A 549 -67.25 -73.13 50.06
C VAL A 549 -66.31 -71.92 50.23
N GLU A 550 -66.74 -70.74 50.71
CA GLU A 550 -67.03 -70.36 52.12
C GLU A 550 -65.84 -70.61 53.08
N SER A 551 -65.50 -69.78 54.06
CA SER A 551 -66.08 -68.51 54.57
C SER A 551 -65.02 -67.75 55.41
N THR A 552 -65.21 -66.43 55.62
CA THR A 552 -64.83 -65.58 56.80
C THR A 552 -63.61 -65.94 57.69
N GLY A 553 -62.80 -65.00 58.20
CA GLY A 553 -62.89 -63.53 58.27
C GLY A 553 -62.33 -62.98 59.61
N ILE A 554 -62.39 -61.65 59.80
CA ILE A 554 -62.12 -60.89 61.06
C ILE A 554 -60.63 -60.58 61.37
N ALA A 555 -60.40 -59.34 61.83
CA ALA A 555 -59.12 -58.75 62.23
C ALA A 555 -58.99 -58.63 63.76
N VAL A 556 -57.78 -58.40 64.28
CA VAL A 556 -57.48 -57.63 65.52
C VAL A 556 -55.98 -57.24 65.54
N THR A 557 -55.65 -56.22 66.32
CA THR A 557 -54.40 -55.47 66.45
C THR A 557 -53.35 -56.05 67.42
N ASP A 558 -52.09 -55.60 67.27
CA ASP A 558 -51.27 -54.89 68.31
C ASP A 558 -49.87 -55.45 68.67
N ASN A 559 -48.97 -54.52 69.05
CA ASN A 559 -47.60 -54.64 69.63
C ASN A 559 -46.45 -55.24 68.78
N GLY A 560 -45.20 -54.75 68.84
CA GLY A 560 -44.61 -53.62 69.61
C GLY A 560 -43.05 -53.63 69.57
N LEU A 561 -42.39 -52.67 70.28
CA LEU A 561 -40.93 -52.43 70.45
C LEU A 561 -40.28 -51.50 69.38
N SER A 562 -39.81 -50.27 69.70
CA SER A 562 -38.66 -49.81 70.53
C SER A 562 -37.32 -49.77 69.74
N ALA A 563 -36.45 -48.74 69.78
CA ALA A 563 -36.45 -47.47 70.53
C ALA A 563 -35.56 -46.38 69.86
N ASP A 564 -35.66 -45.14 70.37
CA ASP A 564 -34.70 -44.02 70.40
C ASP A 564 -34.10 -43.38 69.12
N GLY A 565 -34.31 -42.06 68.99
CA GLY A 565 -33.42 -41.10 68.30
C GLY A 565 -32.53 -40.38 69.35
N PRO A 566 -32.38 -39.04 69.35
CA PRO A 566 -32.61 -38.05 68.30
C PRO A 566 -31.51 -36.93 68.24
N GLY A 567 -31.74 -35.91 67.39
CA GLY A 567 -31.23 -34.53 67.57
C GLY A 567 -29.97 -34.18 66.75
N LEU A 568 -29.92 -33.14 65.89
CA LEU A 568 -30.32 -31.70 65.93
C LEU A 568 -29.24 -30.72 66.44
N GLU A 569 -29.21 -29.57 65.75
CA GLU A 569 -28.74 -28.24 66.16
C GLU A 569 -27.27 -27.78 65.98
N THR A 570 -27.06 -27.14 64.82
CA THR A 570 -26.70 -25.70 64.63
C THR A 570 -25.42 -25.04 65.21
N ASN A 571 -24.98 -24.02 64.43
CA ASN A 571 -24.33 -22.75 64.83
C ASN A 571 -22.79 -22.58 64.76
N SER A 572 -22.37 -21.95 63.67
CA SER A 572 -21.65 -20.65 63.58
C SER A 572 -20.50 -20.29 64.54
N SER A 573 -19.35 -19.94 63.95
CA SER A 573 -18.39 -18.84 64.27
C SER A 573 -17.00 -19.24 63.73
N ALA A 574 -15.99 -18.41 63.47
CA ALA A 574 -15.74 -16.98 63.22
C ALA A 574 -14.18 -16.85 63.10
N ALA A 575 -13.64 -15.63 62.93
CA ALA A 575 -12.21 -15.29 62.78
C ALA A 575 -11.58 -15.66 61.41
N THR A 576 -10.93 -14.80 60.62
CA THR A 576 -10.23 -13.49 60.81
C THR A 576 -8.83 -13.59 61.41
N THR A 577 -7.78 -13.32 60.61
CA THR A 577 -6.49 -12.63 60.93
C THR A 577 -5.54 -12.71 59.71
N THR A 578 -5.27 -11.61 58.97
CA THR A 578 -4.21 -10.57 59.10
C THR A 578 -2.84 -10.89 58.46
N SER A 579 -2.34 -9.90 57.72
CA SER A 579 -0.99 -9.75 57.13
C SER A 579 0.11 -9.47 58.16
N PRO A 580 1.39 -9.48 57.73
CA PRO A 580 2.27 -8.35 58.08
C PRO A 580 3.18 -7.83 56.94
N VAL A 581 3.97 -6.82 57.31
CA VAL A 581 4.84 -5.89 56.56
C VAL A 581 6.13 -5.76 57.41
N ASP A 582 7.37 -5.49 56.95
CA ASP A 582 7.88 -4.71 55.80
C ASP A 582 9.23 -5.30 55.25
N ASP A 583 10.07 -4.42 54.67
CA ASP A 583 11.55 -4.41 54.63
C ASP A 583 12.31 -4.89 53.37
N GLY A 584 12.98 -3.91 52.75
CA GLY A 584 14.34 -4.01 52.19
C GLY A 584 15.10 -2.71 52.56
N PRO A 585 16.25 -2.35 51.95
CA PRO A 585 17.25 -3.11 51.18
C PRO A 585 18.61 -3.17 51.96
N PRO A 586 19.78 -3.43 51.34
CA PRO A 586 20.55 -2.32 50.73
C PRO A 586 21.42 -2.69 49.49
N ALA A 587 22.09 -1.69 48.92
CA ALA A 587 22.83 -1.75 47.66
C ALA A 587 24.32 -2.13 47.79
N SER A 588 24.88 -2.69 46.71
CA SER A 588 26.27 -2.56 46.21
C SER A 588 26.39 -3.42 44.92
N LYS A 589 27.11 -3.06 43.85
CA LYS A 589 28.13 -2.03 43.63
C LYS A 589 27.80 -1.17 42.40
#